data_AF-A0A2V7ULI3-F1
#
_entry.id   AF-A0A2V7ULI3-F1
#
_cell.length_a   1.000
_cell.length_b   1.000
_cell.length_c   1.000
_cell.angle_alpha   90.00
_cell.angle_beta   90.00
_cell.angle_gamma   90.00
#
_symmetry.space_group_name_H-M   'P 1'
#
loop_
_entity.id
_entity.type
_entity.pdbx_description
1 polymer ?
#
loop_
_entity_poly.entity_id
_entity_poly.type
_entity_poly.pdbx_seq_one_letter_code
_entity_poly.pdbx_strand_id
1 'polypeptide(L)'
;MKRISCLLLVLGSVVGSALGQTSASYKLKESTLNAGGDPQNGSFAASANYLIKLDAIGQGLSGAGLSSSSFHLDAGFVADYPPPKEVLNLHWTDPATLVWDPEKSVGAYELYRDLLSTLPGGFGSCFQSAIVNETWTDATTPSAGTGLFYLVTARNLLAEEGTKGFQWNNVERSNLSPCP
;
A
#
# COMPACT_ATOMS: atom_id res chain seq x y z
N MET A 1 84.82 -23.80 37.89
CA MET A 1 84.81 -23.44 36.46
C MET A 1 83.38 -23.49 35.94
N LYS A 2 82.94 -22.43 35.24
CA LYS A 2 81.77 -22.33 34.33
C LYS A 2 80.37 -22.48 34.95
N ARG A 3 79.33 -21.73 34.55
CA ARG A 3 79.13 -20.50 33.76
C ARG A 3 77.63 -20.14 33.95
N ILE A 4 77.35 -18.84 33.95
CA ILE A 4 76.05 -18.17 33.86
C ILE A 4 75.23 -18.68 32.66
N SER A 5 73.90 -18.79 32.81
CA SER A 5 72.94 -18.58 31.70
C SER A 5 71.57 -18.11 32.21
N CYS A 6 71.23 -16.86 31.87
CA CYS A 6 69.89 -16.28 31.84
C CYS A 6 68.93 -17.11 30.99
N LEU A 7 67.63 -17.11 31.32
CA LEU A 7 66.60 -17.25 30.29
C LEU A 7 65.44 -16.28 30.53
N LEU A 8 65.08 -15.63 29.43
CA LEU A 8 64.19 -14.50 29.25
C LEU A 8 62.72 -14.79 29.54
N LEU A 9 62.06 -13.75 30.03
CA LEU A 9 60.62 -13.49 29.93
C LEU A 9 60.16 -13.38 28.46
N VAL A 10 59.05 -14.00 28.10
CA VAL A 10 58.24 -13.61 26.92
C VAL A 10 56.77 -13.56 27.36
N LEU A 11 56.25 -12.35 27.56
CA LEU A 11 54.80 -12.10 27.61
C LEU A 11 54.29 -12.01 26.16
N GLY A 12 53.49 -12.98 25.74
CA GLY A 12 52.74 -12.92 24.49
C GLY A 12 51.37 -12.27 24.69
N SER A 13 51.18 -11.07 24.13
CA SER A 13 49.88 -10.40 24.05
C SER A 13 49.03 -11.02 22.93
N VAL A 14 47.89 -11.62 23.31
CA VAL A 14 46.89 -12.11 22.37
C VAL A 14 46.05 -10.93 21.88
N VAL A 15 46.37 -10.41 20.70
CA VAL A 15 45.55 -9.42 20.01
C VAL A 15 44.41 -10.16 19.31
N GLY A 16 43.19 -10.05 19.85
CA GLY A 16 41.98 -10.54 19.19
C GLY A 16 41.75 -9.78 17.89
N SER A 17 41.90 -10.45 16.75
CA SER A 17 41.50 -9.90 15.46
C SER A 17 39.97 -9.88 15.40
N ALA A 18 39.39 -8.70 15.64
CA ALA A 18 38.00 -8.44 15.30
C ALA A 18 37.88 -8.50 13.77
N LEU A 19 37.33 -9.60 13.24
CA LEU A 19 36.91 -9.68 11.85
C LEU A 19 35.70 -8.76 11.69
N GLY A 20 35.95 -7.52 11.27
CA GLY A 20 34.90 -6.63 10.80
C GLY A 20 34.21 -7.26 9.60
N GLN A 21 32.94 -7.64 9.76
CA GLN A 21 32.09 -8.11 8.68
C GLN A 21 31.95 -6.99 7.66
N THR A 22 32.65 -7.10 6.53
CA THR A 22 32.50 -6.16 5.41
C THR A 22 31.17 -6.47 4.73
N SER A 23 30.26 -5.50 4.74
CA SER A 23 29.02 -5.63 3.96
C SER A 23 29.38 -5.65 2.48
N ALA A 24 28.75 -6.56 1.73
CA ALA A 24 28.88 -6.62 0.29
C ALA A 24 28.48 -5.26 -0.30
N SER A 25 29.39 -4.60 -1.03
CA SER A 25 29.08 -3.36 -1.73
C SER A 25 28.02 -3.65 -2.79
N TYR A 26 26.81 -3.13 -2.63
CA TYR A 26 25.82 -3.18 -3.68
C TYR A 26 26.22 -2.16 -4.77
N LYS A 27 26.69 -2.66 -5.91
CA LYS A 27 26.87 -1.82 -7.10
C LYS A 27 25.51 -1.66 -7.77
N LEU A 28 24.93 -0.47 -7.67
CA LEU A 28 23.80 -0.07 -8.50
C LEU A 28 24.32 0.11 -9.93
N LYS A 29 23.80 -0.67 -10.86
CA LYS A 29 24.08 -0.54 -12.30
C LYS A 29 22.81 -0.01 -12.96
N GLU A 30 22.85 1.27 -13.34
CA GLU A 30 21.80 1.90 -14.13
C GLU A 30 21.90 1.46 -15.59
N SER A 31 20.76 1.22 -16.24
CA SER A 31 20.71 0.85 -17.66
C SER A 31 19.56 1.60 -18.32
N THR A 32 19.83 2.21 -19.46
CA THR A 32 18.82 2.93 -20.26
C THR A 32 18.02 1.92 -21.10
N LEU A 33 16.69 2.07 -21.09
CA LEU A 33 15.77 1.28 -21.92
C LEU A 33 15.70 1.89 -23.32
N ASN A 34 15.66 1.06 -24.37
CA ASN A 34 15.37 1.56 -25.72
C ASN A 34 13.86 1.88 -25.87
N ALA A 35 13.47 2.48 -26.99
CA ALA A 35 12.08 2.84 -27.28
C ALA A 35 11.09 1.65 -27.34
N GLY A 36 11.57 0.41 -27.25
CA GLY A 36 10.77 -0.82 -27.15
C GLY A 36 10.78 -1.47 -25.76
N GLY A 37 11.42 -0.87 -24.75
CA GLY A 37 11.49 -1.43 -23.39
C GLY A 37 12.54 -2.52 -23.19
N ASP A 38 13.35 -2.83 -24.22
CA ASP A 38 14.46 -3.79 -24.10
C ASP A 38 15.71 -3.05 -23.58
N PRO A 39 16.27 -3.44 -22.42
CA PRO A 39 17.53 -2.88 -21.96
C PRO A 39 18.64 -3.24 -22.95
N GLN A 40 19.25 -2.23 -23.59
CA GLN A 40 20.28 -2.47 -24.62
C GLN A 40 21.52 -3.24 -24.13
N ASN A 41 21.62 -3.53 -22.82
CA ASN A 41 22.64 -4.37 -22.18
C ASN A 41 22.05 -5.17 -20.99
N GLY A 42 20.85 -5.75 -21.16
CA GLY A 42 20.18 -6.54 -20.11
C GLY A 42 21.08 -7.62 -19.49
N SER A 43 21.03 -7.77 -18.16
CA SER A 43 21.75 -8.83 -17.47
C SER A 43 21.06 -10.18 -17.71
N PHE A 44 21.74 -11.08 -18.42
CA PHE A 44 21.28 -12.44 -18.63
C PHE A 44 21.67 -13.31 -17.42
N ALA A 45 20.70 -13.90 -16.75
CA ALA A 45 20.95 -15.05 -15.89
C ALA A 45 20.86 -16.30 -16.77
N ALA A 46 22.01 -16.84 -17.16
CA ALA A 46 22.11 -18.05 -17.98
C ALA A 46 22.65 -19.22 -17.14
N SER A 47 21.97 -20.35 -17.22
CA SER A 47 22.45 -21.66 -16.78
C SER A 47 22.52 -22.58 -18.01
N ALA A 48 23.18 -23.73 -17.90
CA ALA A 48 23.22 -24.73 -18.98
C ALA A 48 21.83 -25.19 -19.46
N ASN A 49 20.77 -24.95 -18.67
CA ASN A 49 19.42 -25.47 -18.92
C ASN A 49 18.33 -24.40 -19.06
N TYR A 50 18.63 -23.10 -18.90
CA TYR A 50 17.65 -22.03 -19.16
C TYR A 50 18.29 -20.66 -19.39
N LEU A 51 17.55 -19.82 -20.12
CA LEU A 51 17.85 -18.42 -20.35
C LEU A 51 16.66 -17.58 -19.89
N ILE A 52 16.85 -16.75 -18.87
CA ILE A 52 15.84 -15.76 -18.45
C ILE A 52 16.26 -14.41 -19.03
N LYS A 53 15.48 -13.89 -19.98
CA LYS A 53 15.59 -12.51 -20.49
C LYS A 53 14.40 -11.72 -19.95
N LEU A 54 14.66 -10.61 -19.24
CA LEU A 54 13.63 -9.60 -19.01
C LEU A 54 13.51 -8.78 -20.30
N ASP A 55 12.51 -9.10 -21.12
CA ASP A 55 12.38 -8.54 -22.48
C ASP A 55 11.56 -7.24 -22.54
N ALA A 56 10.84 -6.89 -21.47
CA ALA A 56 10.22 -5.56 -21.34
C ALA A 56 9.80 -5.28 -19.89
N ILE A 57 10.13 -4.09 -19.40
CA ILE A 57 9.45 -3.48 -18.24
C ILE A 57 8.34 -2.59 -18.82
N GLY A 58 7.08 -2.99 -18.73
CA GLY A 58 5.93 -2.13 -19.09
C GLY A 58 4.82 -2.73 -19.96
N GLN A 59 4.97 -3.95 -20.49
CA GLN A 59 3.79 -4.69 -20.96
C GLN A 59 3.21 -5.50 -19.80
N GLY A 60 2.01 -5.14 -19.35
CA GLY A 60 1.28 -5.90 -18.35
C GLY A 60 1.03 -7.31 -18.84
N LEU A 61 1.78 -8.28 -18.31
CA LEU A 61 1.49 -9.70 -18.49
C LEU A 61 0.26 -10.04 -17.64
N SER A 62 -0.93 -9.97 -18.24
CA SER A 62 -2.10 -10.68 -17.71
C SER A 62 -2.04 -12.14 -18.19
N GLY A 63 -1.17 -12.96 -17.57
CA GLY A 63 -1.20 -14.40 -17.84
C GLY A 63 0.05 -15.20 -17.54
N ALA A 64 -0.18 -16.25 -16.74
CA ALA A 64 0.58 -17.48 -16.53
C ALA A 64 2.05 -17.35 -16.08
N GLY A 65 2.26 -17.60 -14.78
CA GLY A 65 3.57 -17.78 -14.20
C GLY A 65 4.40 -18.84 -14.92
N LEU A 66 5.68 -18.54 -15.08
CA LEU A 66 6.68 -19.51 -15.50
C LEU A 66 6.94 -20.47 -14.32
N SER A 67 6.23 -21.60 -14.28
CA SER A 67 6.48 -22.64 -13.27
C SER A 67 7.42 -23.72 -13.81
N SER A 68 8.56 -23.89 -13.16
CA SER A 68 9.42 -25.06 -13.29
C SER A 68 9.38 -25.83 -11.96
N SER A 69 9.66 -27.14 -11.97
CA SER A 69 9.76 -27.96 -10.75
C SER A 69 10.80 -27.46 -9.73
N SER A 70 11.65 -26.49 -10.12
CA SER A 70 12.75 -25.99 -9.29
C SER A 70 12.76 -24.47 -9.09
N PHE A 71 11.82 -23.74 -9.67
CA PHE A 71 11.63 -22.31 -9.37
C PHE A 71 10.21 -21.86 -9.72
N HIS A 72 9.61 -21.11 -8.80
CA HIS A 72 8.41 -20.31 -9.04
C HIS A 72 8.85 -18.84 -9.11
N LEU A 73 8.60 -18.19 -10.25
CA LEU A 73 8.69 -16.74 -10.38
C LEU A 73 7.27 -16.18 -10.40
N ASP A 74 6.78 -15.80 -9.23
CA ASP A 74 5.54 -15.03 -9.11
C ASP A 74 5.86 -13.55 -9.37
N ALA A 75 5.91 -13.18 -10.64
CA ALA A 75 5.89 -11.77 -11.04
C ALA A 75 4.43 -11.29 -11.05
N GLY A 76 3.84 -11.11 -9.87
CA GLY A 76 2.57 -10.41 -9.72
C GLY A 76 2.85 -8.91 -9.71
N PHE A 77 2.39 -8.18 -10.73
CA PHE A 77 2.14 -6.76 -10.52
C PHE A 77 1.18 -6.67 -9.34
N VAL A 78 1.58 -5.97 -8.27
CA VAL A 78 0.69 -5.63 -7.15
C VAL A 78 -0.61 -5.15 -7.78
N ALA A 79 -1.73 -5.75 -7.38
CA ALA A 79 -3.04 -5.40 -7.92
C ALA A 79 -3.12 -3.88 -8.01
N ASP A 80 -3.42 -3.37 -9.22
CA ASP A 80 -3.69 -1.96 -9.40
C ASP A 80 -4.74 -1.60 -8.33
N TYR A 81 -4.35 -0.77 -7.36
CA TYR A 81 -5.26 -0.24 -6.36
C TYR A 81 -5.69 1.11 -6.91
N PRO A 82 -6.73 1.16 -7.77
CA PRO A 82 -7.18 2.44 -8.30
C PRO A 82 -7.45 3.41 -7.15
N PRO A 83 -7.29 4.72 -7.36
CA PRO A 83 -7.76 5.70 -6.40
C PRO A 83 -9.27 5.51 -6.20
N PRO A 84 -9.79 5.42 -4.95
CA PRO A 84 -11.21 5.20 -4.74
C PRO A 84 -12.06 6.34 -5.31
N LYS A 85 -13.18 5.96 -5.92
CA LYS A 85 -14.15 6.91 -6.46
C LYS A 85 -15.25 7.23 -5.44
N GLU A 86 -16.18 8.11 -5.84
CA GLU A 86 -17.38 8.38 -5.06
C GLU A 86 -18.19 7.10 -4.86
N VAL A 87 -18.59 6.83 -3.61
CA VAL A 87 -19.49 5.73 -3.28
C VAL A 87 -20.91 6.12 -3.69
N LEU A 88 -21.58 5.23 -4.42
CA LEU A 88 -22.88 5.51 -5.04
C LEU A 88 -24.02 4.78 -4.34
N ASN A 89 -25.25 5.22 -4.65
CA ASN A 89 -26.49 4.58 -4.21
C ASN A 89 -26.60 4.40 -2.68
N LEU A 90 -26.10 5.36 -1.90
CA LEU A 90 -26.29 5.39 -0.45
C LEU A 90 -27.77 5.58 -0.11
N HIS A 91 -28.39 4.60 0.55
CA HIS A 91 -29.81 4.67 0.94
C HIS A 91 -30.13 3.80 2.15
N TRP A 92 -31.29 4.07 2.78
CA TRP A 92 -31.83 3.25 3.87
C TRP A 92 -32.71 2.14 3.31
N THR A 93 -32.48 0.91 3.77
CA THR A 93 -33.34 -0.26 3.43
C THR A 93 -34.43 -0.49 4.47
N ASP A 94 -34.18 -0.05 5.70
CA ASP A 94 -35.11 -0.01 6.81
C ASP A 94 -34.77 1.21 7.71
N PRO A 95 -35.51 1.50 8.79
CA PRO A 95 -35.27 2.67 9.64
C PRO A 95 -33.89 2.73 10.32
N ALA A 96 -33.13 1.65 10.32
CA ALA A 96 -31.85 1.54 10.99
C ALA A 96 -30.71 0.97 10.12
N THR A 97 -30.96 0.52 8.89
CA THR A 97 -29.93 -0.06 8.02
C THR A 97 -29.65 0.80 6.80
N LEU A 98 -28.44 1.38 6.76
CA LEU A 98 -27.88 2.11 5.62
C LEU A 98 -27.06 1.15 4.75
N VAL A 99 -27.23 1.23 3.43
CA VAL A 99 -26.48 0.43 2.43
C VAL A 99 -26.01 1.31 1.28
N TRP A 100 -25.00 0.84 0.55
CA TRP A 100 -24.45 1.52 -0.64
C TRP A 100 -23.93 0.50 -1.66
N ASP A 101 -23.57 0.98 -2.85
CA ASP A 101 -22.96 0.12 -3.87
C ASP A 101 -21.48 -0.17 -3.56
N PRO A 102 -20.99 -1.40 -3.85
CA PRO A 102 -19.58 -1.72 -3.69
C PRO A 102 -18.66 -0.85 -4.56
N GLU A 103 -17.59 -0.32 -3.97
CA GLU A 103 -16.56 0.44 -4.70
C GLU A 103 -15.38 -0.48 -5.09
N LYS A 104 -14.88 -0.35 -6.32
CA LYS A 104 -13.95 -1.34 -6.92
C LYS A 104 -12.54 -1.32 -6.34
N SER A 105 -12.19 -0.21 -5.70
CA SER A 105 -10.85 0.14 -5.24
C SER A 105 -10.71 -0.07 -3.73
N VAL A 106 -11.80 -0.44 -3.06
CA VAL A 106 -11.94 -0.32 -1.61
C VAL A 106 -11.28 -1.48 -0.85
N GLY A 107 -10.59 -1.14 0.22
CA GLY A 107 -10.24 -2.04 1.32
C GLY A 107 -11.18 -1.89 2.51
N ALA A 108 -11.60 -0.65 2.81
CA ALA A 108 -12.63 -0.35 3.81
C ALA A 108 -13.38 0.95 3.50
N TYR A 109 -14.56 1.14 4.07
CA TYR A 109 -15.35 2.36 3.96
C TYR A 109 -15.25 3.22 5.22
N GLU A 110 -15.36 4.54 5.02
CA GLU A 110 -15.39 5.55 6.06
C GLU A 110 -16.77 6.22 6.05
N LEU A 111 -17.44 6.25 7.20
CA LEU A 111 -18.76 6.84 7.36
C LEU A 111 -18.67 8.15 8.12
N TYR A 112 -19.18 9.20 7.49
CA TYR A 112 -19.34 10.53 8.05
C TYR A 112 -20.80 10.79 8.38
N ARG A 113 -21.03 11.48 9.50
CA ARG A 113 -22.37 11.84 9.98
C ARG A 113 -22.35 13.18 10.66
N ASP A 114 -23.40 13.96 10.47
CA ASP A 114 -23.65 15.20 11.23
C ASP A 114 -25.12 15.64 11.11
N LEU A 115 -25.50 16.70 11.83
CA LEU A 115 -26.82 17.32 11.74
C LEU A 115 -27.00 18.01 10.39
N LEU A 116 -28.20 17.92 9.80
CA LEU A 116 -28.57 18.66 8.59
C LEU A 116 -28.40 20.18 8.76
N SER A 117 -28.51 20.71 9.98
CA SER A 117 -28.29 22.12 10.27
C SER A 117 -26.86 22.59 10.09
N THR A 118 -25.87 21.69 9.95
CA THR A 118 -24.48 22.06 9.64
C THR A 118 -24.24 22.27 8.14
N LEU A 119 -25.27 22.07 7.31
CA LEU A 119 -25.27 22.37 5.89
C LEU A 119 -25.88 23.76 5.60
N PRO A 120 -25.33 24.54 4.64
CA PRO A 120 -24.07 24.29 3.93
C PRO A 120 -22.86 24.67 4.78
N GLY A 121 -21.78 23.88 4.75
CA GLY A 121 -20.53 24.26 5.42
C GLY A 121 -19.58 23.10 5.72
N GLY A 122 -20.12 21.92 6.04
CA GLY A 122 -19.33 20.70 6.29
C GLY A 122 -19.82 19.49 5.51
N PHE A 123 -18.99 18.45 5.46
CA PHE A 123 -19.31 17.16 4.84
C PHE A 123 -19.25 16.02 5.86
N GLY A 124 -19.78 16.32 7.04
CA GLY A 124 -19.87 15.42 8.18
C GLY A 124 -18.58 15.31 8.98
N SER A 125 -18.71 14.90 10.24
CA SER A 125 -17.58 14.46 11.06
C SER A 125 -17.40 12.96 10.91
N CYS A 126 -16.16 12.47 11.04
CA CYS A 126 -15.90 11.03 11.03
C CYS A 126 -16.74 10.38 12.13
N PHE A 127 -17.57 9.42 11.74
CA PHE A 127 -18.50 8.78 12.65
C PHE A 127 -18.15 7.31 12.87
N GLN A 128 -17.79 6.60 11.81
CA GLN A 128 -17.27 5.24 11.89
C GLN A 128 -16.20 5.03 10.83
N SER A 129 -15.12 4.35 11.19
CA SER A 129 -14.03 4.01 10.27
C SER A 129 -13.90 2.51 10.03
N ALA A 130 -13.16 2.18 8.97
CA ALA A 130 -12.76 0.80 8.64
C ALA A 130 -13.94 -0.19 8.50
N ILE A 131 -15.04 0.24 7.89
CA ILE A 131 -16.20 -0.62 7.64
C ILE A 131 -15.87 -1.55 6.47
N VAL A 132 -15.98 -2.87 6.66
CA VAL A 132 -15.59 -3.86 5.65
C VAL A 132 -16.73 -4.34 4.75
N ASN A 133 -17.98 -4.01 5.09
CA ASN A 133 -19.17 -4.40 4.34
C ASN A 133 -19.88 -3.15 3.81
N GLU A 134 -20.66 -3.29 2.74
CA GLU A 134 -21.47 -2.22 2.13
C GLU A 134 -22.73 -1.88 2.93
N THR A 135 -22.65 -1.99 4.25
CA THR A 135 -23.78 -1.72 5.14
C THR A 135 -23.32 -1.24 6.51
N TRP A 136 -24.14 -0.39 7.11
CA TRP A 136 -23.97 0.06 8.48
C TRP A 136 -25.32 0.33 9.15
N THR A 137 -25.40 0.17 10.48
CA THR A 137 -26.64 0.31 11.24
C THR A 137 -26.64 1.48 12.22
N ASP A 138 -27.62 2.38 12.11
CA ASP A 138 -27.89 3.47 13.07
C ASP A 138 -29.31 3.36 13.66
N ALA A 139 -29.42 3.21 14.97
CA ALA A 139 -30.73 3.31 15.64
C ALA A 139 -31.02 4.72 16.19
N THR A 140 -30.21 5.73 15.84
CA THR A 140 -30.36 7.09 16.35
C THR A 140 -31.59 7.77 15.76
N THR A 141 -32.57 8.06 16.59
CA THR A 141 -33.70 8.93 16.24
C THR A 141 -33.36 10.38 16.53
N PRO A 142 -33.23 11.26 15.51
CA PRO A 142 -33.00 12.68 15.73
C PRO A 142 -34.18 13.31 16.47
N SER A 143 -33.92 14.34 17.28
CA SER A 143 -34.99 15.07 17.98
C SER A 143 -35.95 15.72 16.98
N ALA A 144 -37.21 15.90 17.37
CA ALA A 144 -38.22 16.49 16.49
C ALA A 144 -37.75 17.85 15.95
N GLY A 145 -37.83 18.04 14.63
CA GLY A 145 -37.35 19.24 13.94
C GLY A 145 -35.87 19.24 13.57
N THR A 146 -35.13 18.17 13.89
CA THR A 146 -33.75 17.95 13.45
C THR A 146 -33.67 16.76 12.49
N GLY A 147 -32.56 16.65 11.78
CA GLY A 147 -32.25 15.48 10.97
C GLY A 147 -30.75 15.30 10.87
N LEU A 148 -30.34 14.10 10.48
CA LEU A 148 -28.94 13.73 10.25
C LEU A 148 -28.72 13.54 8.76
N PHE A 149 -27.51 13.84 8.29
CA PHE A 149 -27.04 13.35 7.00
C PHE A 149 -25.88 12.38 7.19
N TYR A 150 -25.71 11.53 6.19
CA TYR A 150 -24.68 10.50 6.13
C TYR A 150 -23.95 10.62 4.81
N LEU A 151 -22.66 10.34 4.84
CA LEU A 151 -21.81 10.31 3.67
C LEU A 151 -20.81 9.16 3.84
N VAL A 152 -20.61 8.38 2.80
CA VAL A 152 -19.65 7.26 2.80
C VAL A 152 -18.57 7.56 1.78
N THR A 153 -17.32 7.33 2.15
CA THR A 153 -16.18 7.29 1.24
C THR A 153 -15.52 5.92 1.29
N ALA A 154 -14.81 5.56 0.22
CA ALA A 154 -14.02 4.33 0.15
C ALA A 154 -12.55 4.65 0.43
N ARG A 155 -11.85 3.79 1.15
CA ARG A 155 -10.40 3.84 1.38
C ARG A 155 -9.75 2.60 0.80
N ASN A 156 -8.77 2.75 -0.08
CA ASN A 156 -8.06 1.61 -0.68
C ASN A 156 -7.05 1.00 0.30
N LEU A 157 -6.40 -0.10 -0.12
CA LEU A 157 -5.37 -0.77 0.69
C LEU A 157 -4.07 0.04 0.85
N LEU A 158 -3.90 1.13 0.10
CA LEU A 158 -2.81 2.10 0.27
C LEU A 158 -3.16 3.22 1.27
N ALA A 159 -4.32 3.11 1.94
CA ALA A 159 -4.87 4.12 2.83
C ALA A 159 -5.20 5.46 2.16
N GLU A 160 -5.39 5.47 0.84
CA GLU A 160 -5.91 6.62 0.11
C GLU A 160 -7.43 6.62 0.20
N GLU A 161 -8.02 7.74 0.61
CA GLU A 161 -9.46 7.92 0.71
C GLU A 161 -10.02 8.57 -0.58
N GLY A 162 -11.15 8.08 -1.03
CA GLY A 162 -11.89 8.60 -2.16
C GLY A 162 -12.59 9.92 -1.87
N THR A 163 -13.17 10.47 -2.93
CA THR A 163 -13.86 11.75 -2.89
C THR A 163 -15.16 11.71 -2.09
N LYS A 164 -15.49 12.82 -1.42
CA LYS A 164 -16.79 13.08 -0.78
C LYS A 164 -17.89 13.47 -1.78
N GLY A 165 -17.58 13.37 -3.07
CA GLY A 165 -18.40 13.79 -4.19
C GLY A 165 -18.11 15.22 -4.62
N PHE A 166 -18.89 15.70 -5.58
CA PHE A 166 -18.68 17.01 -6.20
C PHE A 166 -19.80 17.99 -5.85
N GLN A 167 -19.46 19.27 -5.81
CA GLN A 167 -20.41 20.37 -5.76
C GLN A 167 -21.08 20.55 -7.13
N TRP A 168 -22.18 21.30 -7.18
CA TRP A 168 -22.94 21.56 -8.42
C TRP A 168 -22.10 22.19 -9.54
N ASN A 169 -21.04 22.91 -9.19
CA ASN A 169 -20.09 23.54 -10.11
C ASN A 169 -18.90 22.61 -10.48
N ASN A 170 -19.03 21.31 -10.21
CA ASN A 170 -18.01 20.29 -10.45
C ASN A 170 -16.70 20.48 -9.65
N VAL A 171 -16.74 21.23 -8.54
CA VAL A 171 -15.62 21.33 -7.61
C VAL A 171 -15.72 20.20 -6.58
N GLU A 172 -14.64 19.44 -6.43
CA GLU A 172 -14.55 18.37 -5.44
C GLU A 172 -14.78 18.91 -4.01
N ARG A 173 -15.52 18.14 -3.20
CA ARG A 173 -15.76 18.48 -1.80
C ARG A 173 -14.51 18.18 -0.97
N SER A 174 -14.02 19.18 -0.23
CA SER A 174 -12.83 19.03 0.61
C SER A 174 -13.06 18.09 1.79
N ASN A 175 -12.06 17.28 2.11
CA ASN A 175 -12.06 16.44 3.32
C ASN A 175 -11.11 17.03 4.37
N LEU A 176 -11.54 18.08 5.08
CA LEU A 176 -10.71 18.76 6.08
C LEU A 176 -10.50 17.94 7.37
N SER A 177 -11.29 16.89 7.58
CA SER A 177 -11.25 16.03 8.77
C SER A 177 -11.48 14.58 8.35
N PRO A 178 -10.49 13.92 7.73
CA PRO A 178 -10.60 12.52 7.35
C PRO A 178 -10.75 11.60 8.56
N CYS A 179 -11.21 10.38 8.32
CA CYS A 179 -11.26 9.36 9.38
C CYS A 179 -9.84 8.84 9.70
N PRO A 180 -9.57 8.44 10.96
CA PRO A 180 -8.26 7.94 11.37
C PRO A 180 -7.88 6.57 10.78
#